data_AF-A0A1S6HA22-F1
#
_entry.id   AF-A0A1S6HA22-F1
#
_cell.length_a   1.000
_cell.length_b   1.000
_cell.length_c   1.000
_cell.angle_alpha   90.00
_cell.angle_beta   90.00
_cell.angle_gamma   90.00
#
_symmetry.space_group_name_H-M   'P 1'
#
loop_
_entity.id
_entity.type
_entity.pdbx_description
1 polymer ?
#
loop_
_entity_poly.entity_id
_entity_poly.type
_entity_poly.pdbx_seq_one_letter_code
_entity_poly.pdbx_strand_id
1 'polypeptide(L)'
;MVKEKKEDKISNSTPKSLATDAWLLMGLTGSSQGIMKLENGNLSMIIFGKGYLNFWHIKELKKMLKIEDFVKKLKANKAVQLFNVPIKKVKVVYPWYYFGGGCFILVDNIKFKISFMKPANTEFNVKNPEFPISSGMNIISNNVSNLNKGMDIAGLWKEVFLKNNVISKK
;
A
#
# COMPACT_ATOMS: atom_id res chain seq x y z
N MET A 1 -3.65 -48.88 9.03
CA MET A 1 -3.99 -48.12 7.82
C MET A 1 -3.70 -46.64 8.11
N VAL A 2 -2.44 -46.22 7.92
CA VAL A 2 -1.96 -44.87 8.26
C VAL A 2 -2.19 -43.98 7.04
N LYS A 3 -3.00 -42.93 7.19
CA LYS A 3 -3.21 -41.93 6.14
C LYS A 3 -2.00 -41.01 6.09
N GLU A 4 -1.17 -41.18 5.06
CA GLU A 4 -0.12 -40.20 4.71
C GLU A 4 -0.79 -38.87 4.36
N LYS A 5 -0.54 -37.86 5.20
CA LYS A 5 -0.77 -36.45 4.84
C LYS A 5 0.25 -36.07 3.78
N LYS A 6 -0.20 -35.85 2.55
CA LYS A 6 0.57 -35.11 1.55
C LYS A 6 0.71 -33.67 2.03
N GLU A 7 1.86 -33.35 2.60
CA GLU A 7 2.33 -31.96 2.72
C GLU A 7 2.66 -31.48 1.32
N ASP A 8 1.78 -30.66 0.75
CA ASP A 8 2.07 -29.90 -0.45
C ASP A 8 3.27 -29.01 -0.17
N LYS A 9 4.42 -29.36 -0.75
CA LYS A 9 5.62 -28.52 -0.80
C LYS A 9 5.24 -27.19 -1.45
N ILE A 10 4.97 -26.19 -0.62
CA ILE A 10 4.82 -24.79 -1.04
C ILE A 10 6.08 -24.46 -1.86
N SER A 11 5.90 -24.24 -3.17
CA SER A 11 7.01 -23.97 -4.06
C SER A 11 7.74 -22.71 -3.58
N ASN A 12 9.01 -22.86 -3.21
CA ASN A 12 9.85 -21.76 -2.70
C ASN A 12 10.05 -20.60 -3.69
N SER A 13 9.56 -20.69 -4.93
CA SER A 13 9.69 -19.63 -5.93
C SER A 13 8.95 -18.35 -5.52
N THR A 14 9.64 -17.22 -5.55
CA THR A 14 9.01 -15.89 -5.51
C THR A 14 7.97 -15.78 -6.61
N PRO A 15 6.77 -15.24 -6.36
CA PRO A 15 5.79 -15.04 -7.42
C PRO A 15 6.39 -14.18 -8.54
N LYS A 16 6.23 -14.62 -9.80
CA LYS A 16 6.70 -13.87 -10.98
C LYS A 16 5.93 -12.56 -11.16
N SER A 17 4.69 -12.52 -10.69
CA SER A 17 3.85 -11.33 -10.65
C SER A 17 2.98 -11.30 -9.40
N LEU A 18 2.76 -10.10 -8.87
CA LEU A 18 1.85 -9.83 -7.74
C LEU A 18 1.28 -8.43 -7.93
N ALA A 19 -0.02 -8.24 -7.73
CA ALA A 19 -0.66 -6.94 -7.75
C ALA A 19 -1.67 -6.86 -6.62
N THR A 20 -1.62 -5.81 -5.80
CA THR A 20 -2.56 -5.62 -4.69
C THR A 20 -2.97 -4.17 -4.57
N ASP A 21 -4.14 -3.93 -3.99
CA ASP A 21 -4.49 -2.61 -3.52
C ASP A 21 -3.46 -2.13 -2.50
N ALA A 22 -3.16 -0.84 -2.55
CA ALA A 22 -2.28 -0.17 -1.61
C ALA A 22 -2.66 1.32 -1.50
N TRP A 23 -2.25 1.95 -0.41
CA TRP A 23 -2.47 3.38 -0.17
C TRP A 23 -1.14 4.06 0.06
N LEU A 24 -0.90 5.14 -0.70
CA LEU A 24 0.13 6.10 -0.37
C LEU A 24 -0.35 6.91 0.83
N LEU A 25 0.43 6.93 1.91
CA LEU A 25 0.17 7.74 3.09
C LEU A 25 1.08 8.98 3.10
N MET A 26 0.53 10.11 3.55
CA MET A 26 1.27 11.37 3.74
C MET A 26 0.82 12.07 5.02
N GLY A 27 1.79 12.35 5.89
CA GLY A 27 1.47 12.90 7.21
C GLY A 27 0.55 11.98 8.01
N LEU A 28 -0.38 12.58 8.78
CA LEU A 28 -1.38 11.88 9.58
C LEU A 28 -2.71 11.68 8.84
N THR A 29 -3.01 12.53 7.86
CA THR A 29 -4.35 12.64 7.26
C THR A 29 -4.36 12.46 5.75
N GLY A 30 -3.20 12.49 5.09
CA GLY A 30 -3.10 12.33 3.66
C GLY A 30 -3.10 10.86 3.27
N SER A 31 -3.99 10.48 2.37
CA SER A 31 -3.96 9.17 1.73
C SER A 31 -4.44 9.25 0.29
N SER A 32 -3.86 8.44 -0.60
CA SER A 32 -4.39 8.21 -1.94
C SER A 32 -4.32 6.72 -2.26
N GLN A 33 -5.41 6.19 -2.83
CA GLN A 33 -5.50 4.79 -3.23
C GLN A 33 -4.63 4.54 -4.46
N GLY A 34 -4.13 3.33 -4.55
CA GLY A 34 -3.30 2.88 -5.64
C GLY A 34 -3.22 1.36 -5.75
N ILE A 35 -2.38 0.92 -6.69
CA ILE A 35 -2.01 -0.47 -6.87
C ILE A 35 -0.49 -0.56 -6.75
N MET A 36 -0.05 -1.49 -5.90
CA MET A 36 1.34 -1.93 -5.83
C MET A 36 1.49 -3.17 -6.69
N LYS A 37 2.47 -3.19 -7.59
CA LYS A 37 2.66 -4.28 -8.55
C LYS A 37 4.12 -4.72 -8.63
N LEU A 38 4.35 -6.02 -8.58
CA LEU A 38 5.57 -6.69 -8.99
C LEU A 38 5.29 -7.40 -10.30
N GLU A 39 6.10 -7.16 -11.32
CA GLU A 39 5.99 -7.84 -12.60
C GLU A 39 7.37 -7.91 -13.26
N ASN A 40 7.79 -9.10 -13.66
CA ASN A 40 9.08 -9.33 -14.34
C ASN A 40 10.27 -8.72 -13.56
N GLY A 41 10.23 -8.80 -12.22
CA GLY A 41 11.26 -8.25 -11.34
C GLY A 41 11.22 -6.73 -11.14
N ASN A 42 10.25 -6.02 -11.73
CA ASN A 42 10.04 -4.59 -11.53
C ASN A 42 8.93 -4.34 -10.50
N LEU A 43 9.24 -3.47 -9.54
CA LEU A 43 8.31 -2.97 -8.55
C LEU A 43 7.77 -1.61 -9.00
N SER A 44 6.46 -1.46 -9.00
CA SER A 44 5.80 -0.23 -9.37
C SER A 44 4.67 0.11 -8.41
N MET A 45 4.42 1.41 -8.26
CA MET A 45 3.27 1.93 -7.53
C MET A 45 2.56 2.95 -8.40
N ILE A 46 1.26 2.76 -8.58
CA ILE A 46 0.38 3.69 -9.28
C ILE A 46 -0.67 4.16 -8.30
N ILE A 47 -0.95 5.47 -8.23
CA ILE A 47 -2.05 6.02 -7.44
C ILE A 47 -3.14 6.60 -8.35
N PHE A 48 -4.38 6.62 -7.84
CA PHE A 48 -5.56 7.07 -8.57
C PHE A 48 -6.19 8.27 -7.87
N GLY A 49 -6.23 9.40 -8.57
CA GLY A 49 -6.83 10.61 -8.06
C GLY A 49 -6.19 11.13 -6.76
N LYS A 50 -6.74 12.24 -6.26
CA LYS A 50 -6.14 12.90 -5.09
C LYS A 50 -6.42 12.20 -3.75
N GLY A 51 -7.48 11.40 -3.64
CA GLY A 51 -7.97 10.90 -2.35
C GLY A 51 -8.09 12.03 -1.30
N TYR A 52 -7.45 11.82 -0.15
CA TYR A 52 -7.35 12.76 0.97
C TYR A 52 -6.06 13.59 0.95
N LEU A 53 -5.32 13.63 -0.17
CA LEU A 53 -4.17 14.51 -0.32
C LEU A 53 -4.65 15.98 -0.39
N ASN A 54 -4.24 16.79 0.59
CA ASN A 54 -4.48 18.22 0.59
C ASN A 54 -3.44 18.94 -0.29
N PHE A 55 -3.57 20.27 -0.39
CA PHE A 55 -2.66 21.09 -1.20
C PHE A 55 -1.17 20.91 -0.81
N TRP A 56 -0.87 20.83 0.48
CA TRP A 56 0.50 20.66 0.98
C TRP A 56 1.08 19.30 0.62
N HIS A 57 0.30 18.22 0.76
CA HIS A 57 0.70 16.88 0.35
C HIS A 57 1.01 16.81 -1.15
N ILE A 58 0.16 17.41 -1.98
CA ILE A 58 0.35 17.46 -3.44
C ILE A 58 1.60 18.28 -3.80
N LYS A 59 1.83 19.41 -3.13
CA LYS A 59 3.01 20.25 -3.34
C LYS A 59 4.30 19.48 -3.00
N GLU A 60 4.30 18.74 -1.89
CA GLU A 60 5.43 17.93 -1.47
C GLU A 60 5.70 16.76 -2.43
N LEU A 61 4.66 16.03 -2.87
CA LEU A 61 4.82 14.98 -3.89
C LEU A 61 5.36 15.53 -5.21
N LYS A 62 4.88 16.70 -5.65
CA LYS A 62 5.41 17.34 -6.87
C LYS A 62 6.91 17.62 -6.74
N LYS A 63 7.35 18.10 -5.56
CA LYS A 63 8.76 18.37 -5.28
C LYS A 63 9.59 17.08 -5.26
N MET A 64 9.09 16.02 -4.62
CA MET A 64 9.76 14.72 -4.54
C MET A 64 9.90 14.06 -5.92
N LEU A 65 8.83 14.04 -6.70
CA LEU A 65 8.75 13.24 -7.93
C LEU A 65 9.23 13.98 -9.19
N LYS A 66 9.28 15.32 -9.17
CA LYS A 66 9.64 16.16 -10.33
C LYS A 66 8.82 15.84 -11.61
N ILE A 67 7.57 15.41 -11.45
CA ILE A 67 6.65 15.13 -12.56
C ILE A 67 5.89 16.42 -12.91
N GLU A 68 6.10 16.96 -14.11
CA GLU A 68 5.56 18.26 -14.54
C GLU A 68 4.01 18.29 -14.55
N ASP A 69 3.36 17.17 -14.88
CA ASP A 69 1.90 17.04 -14.98
C ASP A 69 1.21 16.38 -13.77
N PHE A 70 1.94 16.13 -12.68
CA PHE A 70 1.45 15.35 -11.53
C PHE A 70 0.11 15.85 -11.00
N VAL A 71 0.06 17.16 -10.71
CA VAL A 71 -1.11 17.81 -10.11
C VAL A 71 -2.31 17.78 -11.04
N LYS A 72 -2.08 17.99 -12.34
CA LYS A 72 -3.13 17.98 -13.36
C LYS A 72 -3.76 16.59 -13.47
N LYS A 73 -2.94 15.53 -13.49
CA LYS A 73 -3.42 14.14 -13.54
C LYS A 73 -4.20 13.75 -12.28
N LEU A 74 -3.69 14.06 -11.08
CA LEU A 74 -4.41 13.75 -9.84
C LEU A 74 -5.75 14.49 -9.72
N LYS A 75 -5.82 15.77 -10.11
CA LYS A 75 -7.08 16.54 -10.10
C LYS A 75 -8.11 15.98 -11.08
N ALA A 76 -7.66 15.41 -12.20
CA ALA A 76 -8.51 14.77 -13.19
C ALA A 76 -8.87 13.31 -12.84
N ASN A 77 -8.60 12.85 -11.62
CA ASN A 77 -8.76 11.45 -11.19
C ASN A 77 -8.07 10.42 -12.11
N LYS A 78 -6.97 10.82 -12.75
CA LYS A 78 -6.17 9.94 -13.60
C LYS A 78 -5.14 9.18 -12.78
N ALA A 79 -4.74 8.03 -13.29
CA ALA A 79 -3.66 7.23 -12.76
C ALA A 79 -2.31 7.97 -12.87
N VAL A 80 -1.51 7.89 -11.82
CA VAL A 80 -0.16 8.45 -11.76
C VAL A 80 0.81 7.41 -11.22
N GLN A 81 1.80 7.04 -12.01
CA GLN A 81 2.88 6.16 -11.58
C GLN A 81 3.87 6.95 -10.71
N LEU A 82 4.05 6.51 -9.47
CA LEU A 82 5.00 7.11 -8.53
C LEU A 82 6.43 6.65 -8.82
N PHE A 83 6.58 5.35 -9.10
CA PHE A 83 7.84 4.75 -9.51
C PHE A 83 7.57 3.45 -10.28
N ASN A 84 8.53 3.04 -11.10
CA ASN A 84 8.63 1.72 -11.70
C ASN A 84 10.11 1.40 -11.85
N VAL A 85 10.64 0.56 -10.96
CA VAL A 85 12.08 0.28 -10.84
C VAL A 85 12.31 -1.20 -10.62
N PRO A 86 13.48 -1.75 -10.99
CA PRO A 86 13.85 -3.11 -10.57
C PRO A 86 13.77 -3.23 -9.05
N ILE A 87 13.15 -4.31 -8.55
CA ILE A 87 12.96 -4.50 -7.10
C ILE A 87 14.29 -4.41 -6.33
N LYS A 88 15.40 -4.85 -6.93
CA LYS A 88 16.75 -4.76 -6.34
C LYS A 88 17.24 -3.33 -6.09
N LYS A 89 16.60 -2.31 -6.68
CA LYS A 89 16.92 -0.89 -6.46
C LYS A 89 16.14 -0.26 -5.32
N VAL A 90 15.21 -0.98 -4.69
CA VAL A 90 14.46 -0.45 -3.55
C VAL A 90 15.07 -0.88 -2.23
N LYS A 91 14.89 -0.07 -1.18
CA LYS A 91 15.07 -0.52 0.20
C LYS A 91 13.73 -0.46 0.91
N VAL A 92 13.41 -1.51 1.66
CA VAL A 92 12.14 -1.63 2.38
C VAL A 92 12.40 -1.65 3.88
N VAL A 93 11.64 -0.89 4.65
CA VAL A 93 11.65 -0.95 6.12
C VAL A 93 10.29 -1.45 6.59
N TYR A 94 10.31 -2.55 7.34
CA TYR A 94 9.13 -3.29 7.76
C TYR A 94 9.24 -3.75 9.23
N PRO A 95 8.17 -3.68 10.05
CA PRO A 95 7.01 -2.83 9.86
C PRO A 95 7.40 -1.37 10.07
N TRP A 96 6.66 -0.45 9.47
CA TRP A 96 6.68 0.94 9.92
C TRP A 96 6.01 0.99 11.30
N TYR A 97 6.57 1.72 12.28
CA TYR A 97 5.98 2.08 13.59
C TYR A 97 4.70 1.31 14.03
N TYR A 98 4.86 0.14 14.67
CA TYR A 98 3.81 -0.82 15.11
C TYR A 98 2.70 -1.19 14.09
N PHE A 99 2.77 -0.67 12.87
CA PHE A 99 1.78 -0.83 11.82
C PHE A 99 2.18 -2.00 10.94
N GLY A 100 1.69 -3.19 11.32
CA GLY A 100 1.96 -4.43 10.61
C GLY A 100 1.41 -4.48 9.18
N GLY A 101 0.43 -3.64 8.86
CA GLY A 101 -0.23 -3.58 7.55
C GLY A 101 0.47 -2.67 6.53
N GLY A 102 1.70 -2.23 6.78
CA GLY A 102 2.39 -1.30 5.89
C GLY A 102 3.90 -1.24 6.06
N CYS A 103 4.54 -0.46 5.20
CA CYS A 103 5.99 -0.35 5.13
C CYS A 103 6.46 1.03 4.63
N PHE A 104 7.76 1.29 4.80
CA PHE A 104 8.44 2.32 4.02
C PHE A 104 9.15 1.69 2.83
N ILE A 105 9.07 2.34 1.68
CA ILE A 105 9.84 1.97 0.48
C ILE A 105 10.68 3.17 0.08
N LEU A 106 11.99 2.97 0.00
CA LEU A 106 12.94 3.96 -0.47
C LEU A 106 13.30 3.65 -1.93
N VAL A 107 13.06 4.63 -2.80
CA VAL A 107 13.44 4.58 -4.23
C VAL A 107 14.20 5.86 -4.53
N ASP A 108 15.45 5.77 -4.99
CA ASP A 108 16.27 6.94 -5.34
C ASP A 108 16.27 8.04 -4.25
N ASN A 109 16.43 7.63 -2.98
CA ASN A 109 16.36 8.48 -1.77
C ASN A 109 14.99 9.11 -1.47
N ILE A 110 13.95 8.78 -2.23
CA ILE A 110 12.57 9.19 -1.98
C ILE A 110 11.89 8.12 -1.13
N LYS A 111 11.42 8.52 0.06
CA LYS A 111 10.75 7.63 1.01
C LYS A 111 9.25 7.65 0.80
N PHE A 112 8.70 6.54 0.32
CA PHE A 112 7.28 6.30 0.20
C PHE A 112 6.74 5.55 1.40
N LYS A 113 5.54 5.95 1.77
CA LYS A 113 4.82 5.52 2.95
C LYS A 113 3.63 4.70 2.48
N ILE A 114 3.68 3.36 2.58
CA ILE A 114 2.70 2.47 1.94
C ILE A 114 1.89 1.70 2.99
N SER A 115 0.58 1.67 2.81
CA SER A 115 -0.36 0.85 3.57
C SER A 115 -1.06 -0.15 2.66
N PHE A 116 -1.20 -1.39 3.11
CA PHE A 116 -2.01 -2.41 2.47
C PHE A 116 -3.39 -2.54 3.13
N MET A 117 -3.60 -1.86 4.25
CA MET A 117 -4.91 -1.64 4.85
C MET A 117 -5.51 -0.35 4.30
N LYS A 118 -6.81 -0.37 4.01
CA LYS A 118 -7.53 0.85 3.64
C LYS A 118 -7.58 1.78 4.86
N PRO A 119 -7.07 3.03 4.79
CA PRO A 119 -7.06 3.94 5.93
C PRO A 119 -8.47 4.35 6.38
N ALA A 120 -8.71 4.43 7.68
CA ALA A 120 -10.04 4.75 8.24
C ALA A 120 -10.60 6.11 7.77
N ASN A 121 -9.73 7.10 7.48
CA ASN A 121 -10.15 8.39 6.96
C ASN A 121 -10.86 8.30 5.59
N THR A 122 -10.74 7.16 4.88
CA THR A 122 -11.41 6.91 3.60
C THR A 122 -12.84 6.40 3.72
N GLU A 123 -13.31 6.09 4.93
CA GLU A 123 -14.66 5.56 5.18
C GLU A 123 -15.63 6.62 5.69
N PHE A 124 -15.11 7.66 6.35
CA PHE A 124 -15.93 8.74 6.86
C PHE A 124 -16.37 9.69 5.74
N ASN A 125 -17.55 9.42 5.17
CA ASN A 125 -18.28 10.40 4.40
C ASN A 125 -19.03 11.33 5.36
N VAL A 126 -18.35 12.39 5.85
CA VAL A 126 -18.89 13.37 6.82
C VAL A 126 -20.07 14.19 6.26
N LYS A 127 -20.58 13.86 5.07
CA LYS A 127 -21.73 14.54 4.47
C LYS A 127 -23.09 14.08 5.00
N ASN A 128 -23.15 13.06 5.87
CA ASN A 128 -24.41 12.65 6.49
C ASN A 128 -24.26 12.56 8.02
N PRO A 129 -24.79 13.53 8.79
CA PRO A 129 -24.66 13.57 10.25
C PRO A 129 -25.59 12.61 11.00
N GLU A 130 -26.51 11.92 10.33
CA GLU A 130 -27.38 10.91 10.94
C GLU A 130 -26.68 9.54 10.95
N PHE A 131 -25.95 9.23 12.02
CA PHE A 131 -25.33 7.92 12.23
C PHE A 131 -26.18 7.09 13.22
N PRO A 132 -27.06 6.19 12.75
CA PRO A 132 -27.73 5.25 13.63
C PRO A 132 -26.72 4.23 14.21
N ILE A 133 -26.96 3.77 15.44
CA ILE A 133 -26.09 2.85 16.21
C ILE A 133 -25.83 1.53 15.45
N SER A 134 -26.78 1.07 14.63
CA SER A 134 -26.62 -0.10 13.74
C SER A 134 -25.53 0.08 12.68
N SER A 135 -25.22 1.31 12.28
CA SER A 135 -24.08 1.62 11.40
C SER A 135 -22.74 1.43 12.11
N GLY A 136 -22.69 1.62 13.43
CA GLY A 136 -21.47 1.46 14.23
C GLY A 136 -20.94 0.02 14.24
N MET A 137 -21.81 -0.98 14.38
CA MET A 137 -21.40 -2.40 14.35
C MET A 137 -20.92 -2.84 12.95
N ASN A 138 -21.57 -2.35 11.89
CA ASN A 138 -21.13 -2.61 10.51
C ASN A 138 -19.79 -1.93 10.17
N ILE A 139 -19.53 -0.74 10.72
CA ILE A 139 -18.24 -0.07 10.58
C ILE A 139 -17.15 -0.87 11.31
N ILE A 140 -17.42 -1.37 12.51
CA ILE A 140 -16.43 -2.17 13.26
C ILE A 140 -16.12 -3.49 12.53
N SER A 141 -17.13 -4.23 12.08
CA SER A 141 -16.91 -5.51 11.36
C SER A 141 -16.15 -5.32 10.05
N ASN A 142 -16.51 -4.29 9.27
CA ASN A 142 -15.79 -3.93 8.05
C ASN A 142 -14.33 -3.53 8.33
N ASN A 143 -14.07 -2.81 9.43
CA ASN A 143 -12.72 -2.43 9.83
C ASN A 143 -11.87 -3.62 10.26
N VAL A 144 -12.43 -4.58 11.01
CA VAL A 144 -11.71 -5.81 11.38
C VAL A 144 -11.40 -6.66 10.13
N SER A 145 -12.35 -6.82 9.21
CA SER A 145 -12.11 -7.55 7.96
C SER A 145 -11.04 -6.88 7.10
N ASN A 146 -11.04 -5.55 7.02
CA ASN A 146 -10.04 -4.75 6.32
C ASN A 146 -8.65 -4.91 6.98
N LEU A 147 -8.60 -4.97 8.31
CA LEU A 147 -7.36 -5.19 9.06
C LEU A 147 -6.74 -6.55 8.76
N ASN A 148 -7.51 -7.64 8.87
CA ASN A 148 -6.99 -8.98 8.60
C ASN A 148 -6.52 -9.10 7.14
N LYS A 149 -7.35 -8.68 6.18
CA LYS A 149 -6.98 -8.69 4.76
C LYS A 149 -5.73 -7.87 4.47
N GLY A 150 -5.62 -6.68 5.04
CA GLY A 150 -4.46 -5.81 4.85
C GLY A 150 -3.20 -6.40 5.47
N MET A 151 -3.28 -7.05 6.64
CA MET A 151 -2.17 -7.76 7.26
C MET A 151 -1.70 -8.95 6.43
N ASP A 152 -2.62 -9.74 5.86
CA ASP A 152 -2.30 -10.87 4.98
C ASP A 152 -1.56 -10.38 3.73
N ILE A 153 -2.08 -9.34 3.07
CA ILE A 153 -1.43 -8.71 1.91
C ILE A 153 -0.04 -8.20 2.29
N ALA A 154 0.09 -7.56 3.44
CA ALA A 154 1.35 -7.01 3.90
C ALA A 154 2.37 -8.14 4.20
N GLY A 155 1.91 -9.28 4.72
CA GLY A 155 2.68 -10.51 4.86
C GLY A 155 3.21 -11.05 3.52
N LEU A 156 2.35 -11.14 2.50
CA LEU A 156 2.74 -11.56 1.15
C LEU A 156 3.84 -10.65 0.58
N TRP A 157 3.69 -9.32 0.71
CA TRP A 157 4.71 -8.38 0.27
C TRP A 157 6.01 -8.49 1.06
N LYS A 158 5.93 -8.71 2.38
CA LYS A 158 7.10 -8.93 3.21
C LYS A 158 7.91 -10.15 2.74
N GLU A 159 7.25 -11.26 2.40
CA GLU A 159 7.92 -12.43 1.84
C GLU A 159 8.61 -12.11 0.51
N VAL A 160 7.94 -11.40 -0.38
CA VAL A 160 8.53 -10.93 -1.65
C VAL A 160 9.79 -10.10 -1.39
N PHE A 161 9.75 -9.16 -0.45
CA PHE A 161 10.89 -8.31 -0.12
C PHE A 161 12.04 -9.08 0.55
N LEU A 162 11.73 -10.05 1.42
CA LEU A 162 12.72 -10.96 2.03
C LEU A 162 13.44 -11.78 0.95
N LYS A 163 12.69 -12.43 0.05
CA LYS A 163 13.26 -13.26 -1.03
C LYS A 163 14.15 -12.48 -2.00
N ASN A 164 13.95 -11.15 -2.10
CA ASN A 164 14.77 -10.27 -2.93
C ASN A 164 15.91 -9.57 -2.16
N ASN A 165 16.07 -9.84 -0.86
CA ASN A 165 17.08 -9.23 0.01
C ASN A 165 17.04 -7.69 0.03
N VAL A 166 15.85 -7.09 -0.02
CA VAL A 166 15.67 -5.63 -0.04
C VAL A 166 15.18 -5.04 1.28
N ILE A 167 14.95 -5.86 2.31
CA ILE A 167 14.59 -5.37 3.64
C ILE A 167 15.83 -4.83 4.36
N SER A 168 15.76 -3.56 4.75
CA SER A 168 16.76 -2.92 5.61
C SER A 168 16.44 -3.17 7.08
N LYS A 169 17.48 -3.42 7.87
CA LYS A 169 17.39 -3.28 9.33
C LYS A 169 17.18 -1.79 9.65
N LYS A 170 16.37 -1.52 10.68
CA LYS A 170 16.16 -0.17 11.21
C LYS A 170 17.43 0.31 11.92
#